data_AF-A0A2W4MZB3-F1
#
_entry.id   AF-A0A2W4MZB3-F1
#
_cell.length_a   1.000
_cell.length_b   1.000
_cell.length_c   1.000
_cell.angle_alpha   90.00
_cell.angle_beta   90.00
_cell.angle_gamma   90.00
#
_symmetry.space_group_name_H-M   'P 1'
#
loop_
_entity.id
_entity.type
_entity.pdbx_description
1 polymer ?
#
loop_
_entity_poly.entity_id
_entity_poly.type
_entity_poly.pdbx_seq_one_letter_code
_entity_poly.pdbx_strand_id
1 'polypeptide(L)'
;LREALRLDPNLAAAHSNLGNVAYTRGDYQTALECYRKAVALDPDNPTYHDNLHAAYKKLGQYDKAVAAYKQARRLERRRRGEAVPAAPETPGRRAGCGGAAALAAIGLLGLWLALRG
;
A
#
# COMPACT_ATOMS: atom_id res chain seq x y z
N LEU A 1 -16.32 -5.78 8.16
CA LEU A 1 -16.97 -6.78 7.27
C LEU A 1 -16.51 -6.68 5.79
N ARG A 2 -15.23 -6.39 5.50
CA ARG A 2 -14.68 -6.33 4.11
C ARG A 2 -13.60 -7.37 3.80
N GLU A 3 -13.09 -8.10 4.78
CA GLU A 3 -12.04 -9.12 4.62
C GLU A 3 -12.56 -10.53 4.27
N ALA A 4 -13.87 -10.76 4.38
CA ALA A 4 -14.46 -12.12 4.44
C ALA A 4 -15.02 -12.65 3.09
N LEU A 5 -14.73 -12.00 1.96
CA LEU A 5 -15.18 -12.43 0.62
C LEU A 5 -14.04 -12.88 -0.30
N ARG A 6 -12.93 -13.38 0.29
CA ARG A 6 -11.97 -14.23 -0.44
C ARG A 6 -12.60 -15.59 -0.75
N LEU A 7 -13.49 -15.59 -1.75
CA LEU A 7 -13.87 -16.78 -2.49
C LEU A 7 -12.66 -17.27 -3.30
N ASP A 8 -12.69 -18.53 -3.71
CA ASP A 8 -11.56 -19.25 -4.33
C ASP A 8 -10.76 -18.37 -5.34
N PRO A 9 -9.44 -18.14 -5.13
CA PRO A 9 -8.59 -17.42 -6.08
C PRO A 9 -8.65 -17.97 -7.51
N ASN A 10 -8.96 -19.26 -7.69
CA ASN A 10 -9.18 -19.86 -9.01
C ASN A 10 -10.41 -19.26 -9.71
N LEU A 11 -11.48 -18.93 -8.96
CA LEU A 11 -12.68 -18.27 -9.50
C LEU A 11 -12.39 -16.82 -9.89
N ALA A 12 -11.56 -16.11 -9.10
CA ALA A 12 -11.07 -14.78 -9.47
C ALA A 12 -10.27 -14.80 -10.78
N ALA A 13 -9.34 -15.76 -10.90
CA ALA A 13 -8.56 -15.98 -12.12
C ALA A 13 -9.43 -16.35 -13.32
N ALA A 14 -10.44 -17.21 -13.14
CA ALA A 14 -11.39 -17.59 -14.19
C ALA A 14 -12.18 -16.38 -14.72
N HIS A 15 -12.67 -15.51 -13.83
CA HIS A 15 -13.31 -14.25 -14.24
C HIS A 15 -12.34 -13.31 -14.96
N SER A 16 -11.08 -13.22 -14.53
CA SER A 16 -10.08 -12.45 -15.26
C SER A 16 -9.78 -13.02 -16.65
N ASN A 17 -9.77 -14.35 -16.81
CA ASN A 17 -9.54 -14.98 -18.10
C ASN A 17 -10.73 -14.79 -19.06
N LEU A 18 -11.97 -14.86 -18.56
CA LEU A 18 -13.16 -14.46 -19.33
C LEU A 18 -13.10 -12.99 -19.75
N GLY A 19 -12.64 -12.11 -18.86
CA GLY A 19 -12.43 -10.68 -19.16
C GLY A 19 -11.38 -10.47 -20.25
N ASN A 20 -10.27 -11.23 -20.23
CA ASN A 20 -9.25 -11.20 -21.28
C ASN A 20 -9.83 -11.62 -22.64
N VAL A 21 -10.69 -12.65 -22.68
CA VAL A 21 -11.36 -13.11 -23.91
C VAL A 21 -12.36 -12.07 -24.44
N ALA A 22 -13.08 -11.37 -23.57
CA ALA A 22 -13.93 -10.25 -23.99
C ALA A 22 -13.10 -9.06 -24.52
N TYR A 23 -11.98 -8.74 -23.84
CA TYR A 23 -11.07 -7.66 -24.20
C TYR A 23 -10.41 -7.88 -25.57
N THR A 24 -9.97 -9.11 -25.90
CA THR A 24 -9.40 -9.43 -27.21
C THR A 24 -10.44 -9.40 -28.34
N ARG A 25 -11.73 -9.63 -28.02
CA ARG A 25 -12.86 -9.43 -28.93
C ARG A 25 -13.27 -7.96 -29.11
N GLY A 26 -12.67 -7.04 -28.36
CA GLY A 26 -13.02 -5.62 -28.35
C GLY A 26 -14.25 -5.27 -27.49
N ASP A 27 -14.86 -6.25 -26.81
CA ASP A 27 -15.95 -6.01 -25.86
C ASP A 27 -15.38 -5.58 -24.51
N TYR A 28 -15.00 -4.31 -24.46
CA TYR A 28 -14.40 -3.71 -23.28
C TYR A 28 -15.40 -3.51 -22.13
N GLN A 29 -16.72 -3.51 -22.39
CA GLN A 29 -17.74 -3.42 -21.35
C GLN A 29 -17.88 -4.75 -20.60
N THR A 30 -18.06 -5.86 -21.31
CA THR A 30 -18.08 -7.20 -20.70
C THR A 30 -16.74 -7.51 -20.02
N ALA A 31 -15.60 -7.13 -20.64
CA ALA A 31 -14.30 -7.27 -20.01
C ALA A 31 -14.22 -6.54 -18.66
N LEU A 32 -14.73 -5.31 -18.59
CA LEU A 32 -14.78 -4.52 -17.36
C LEU A 32 -15.61 -5.22 -16.27
N GLU A 33 -16.78 -5.76 -16.60
CA GLU A 33 -17.60 -6.50 -15.63
C GLU A 33 -16.89 -7.76 -15.09
N CYS A 34 -16.27 -8.53 -15.98
CA CYS A 34 -15.46 -9.69 -15.62
C CYS A 34 -14.30 -9.33 -14.67
N TYR A 35 -13.55 -8.26 -14.97
CA TYR A 35 -12.47 -7.80 -14.09
C TYR A 35 -12.99 -7.24 -12.76
N ARG A 36 -14.15 -6.58 -12.74
CA ARG A 36 -14.79 -6.12 -11.48
C ARG A 36 -15.19 -7.29 -10.59
N LYS A 37 -15.65 -8.41 -11.18
CA LYS A 37 -15.90 -9.66 -10.44
C LYS A 37 -14.59 -10.24 -9.89
N ALA A 38 -13.52 -10.30 -10.70
CA ALA A 38 -12.20 -10.77 -10.22
C ALA A 38 -11.68 -9.94 -9.02
N VAL A 39 -11.75 -8.60 -9.09
CA VAL A 39 -11.36 -7.70 -7.98
C VAL A 39 -12.27 -7.83 -6.75
N ALA A 40 -13.55 -8.19 -6.91
CA ALA A 40 -14.45 -8.41 -5.78
C ALA A 40 -14.13 -9.71 -5.01
N LEU A 41 -13.57 -10.71 -5.70
CA LEU A 41 -13.18 -12.01 -5.14
C LEU A 41 -11.77 -11.97 -4.52
N ASP A 42 -10.84 -11.27 -5.18
CA ASP A 42 -9.46 -11.07 -4.70
C ASP A 42 -9.03 -9.61 -4.95
N PRO A 43 -9.30 -8.70 -3.99
CA PRO A 43 -9.01 -7.28 -4.13
C PRO A 43 -7.52 -6.92 -3.97
N ASP A 44 -6.70 -7.85 -3.46
CA ASP A 44 -5.27 -7.62 -3.16
C ASP A 44 -4.35 -7.89 -4.36
N ASN A 45 -4.87 -8.52 -5.42
CA ASN A 45 -4.09 -8.94 -6.57
C ASN A 45 -3.94 -7.80 -7.60
N PRO A 46 -2.72 -7.27 -7.83
CA PRO A 46 -2.50 -6.11 -8.69
C PRO A 46 -2.91 -6.36 -10.15
N THR A 47 -2.78 -7.58 -10.66
CA THR A 47 -3.09 -7.95 -12.05
C THR A 47 -4.53 -7.62 -12.41
N TYR A 48 -5.49 -7.84 -11.50
CA TYR A 48 -6.91 -7.56 -11.78
C TYR A 48 -7.19 -6.05 -11.84
N HIS A 49 -6.43 -5.22 -11.11
CA HIS A 49 -6.52 -3.76 -11.18
C HIS A 49 -5.84 -3.20 -12.45
N ASP A 50 -4.74 -3.80 -12.92
CA ASP A 50 -4.16 -3.46 -14.22
C ASP A 50 -5.08 -3.84 -15.39
N ASN A 51 -5.79 -4.96 -15.29
CA ASN A 51 -6.81 -5.36 -16.27
C ASN A 51 -8.00 -4.37 -16.28
N LEU A 52 -8.45 -3.89 -15.11
CA LEU A 52 -9.42 -2.79 -15.03
C LEU A 52 -8.87 -1.50 -15.68
N HIS A 53 -7.61 -1.13 -15.44
CA HIS A 53 -6.98 0.02 -16.10
C HIS A 53 -7.03 -0.11 -17.62
N ALA A 54 -6.67 -1.28 -18.16
CA ALA A 54 -6.68 -1.55 -19.60
C ALA A 54 -8.10 -1.39 -20.20
N ALA A 55 -9.11 -1.98 -19.56
CA ALA A 55 -10.52 -1.85 -19.98
C ALA A 55 -11.01 -0.40 -19.92
N TYR A 56 -10.79 0.31 -18.80
CA TYR A 56 -11.20 1.71 -18.67
C TYR A 56 -10.52 2.62 -19.69
N LYS A 57 -9.23 2.40 -19.98
CA LYS A 57 -8.49 3.15 -21.01
C LYS A 57 -9.08 2.94 -22.40
N LYS A 58 -9.47 1.71 -22.75
CA LYS A 58 -10.15 1.40 -24.03
C LYS A 58 -11.56 1.98 -24.12
N LEU A 59 -12.26 2.13 -23.00
CA LEU A 59 -13.56 2.81 -22.89
C LEU A 59 -13.46 4.35 -22.77
N GLY A 60 -12.26 4.94 -22.84
CA GLY A 60 -12.05 6.38 -22.68
C GLY A 60 -12.29 6.92 -21.26
N GLN A 61 -12.47 6.05 -20.26
CA GLN A 61 -12.77 6.44 -18.87
C GLN A 61 -11.46 6.68 -18.09
N TYR A 62 -10.69 7.68 -18.52
CA TYR A 62 -9.32 7.91 -18.07
C TYR A 62 -9.16 8.11 -16.56
N ASP A 63 -10.08 8.82 -15.89
CA ASP A 63 -10.02 9.04 -14.43
C ASP A 63 -10.05 7.72 -13.65
N LYS A 64 -10.93 6.80 -14.07
CA LYS A 64 -11.04 5.46 -13.47
C LYS A 64 -9.84 4.58 -13.85
N ALA A 65 -9.31 4.73 -15.07
CA ALA A 65 -8.10 4.05 -15.48
C ALA A 65 -6.89 4.47 -14.62
N VAL A 66 -6.74 5.77 -14.31
CA VAL A 66 -5.69 6.29 -13.42
C VAL A 66 -5.87 5.79 -12.00
N ALA A 67 -7.10 5.77 -11.47
CA ALA A 67 -7.39 5.22 -10.15
C ALA A 67 -7.03 3.72 -10.04
N ALA A 68 -7.43 2.91 -11.02
CA ALA A 68 -7.12 1.48 -11.07
C ALA A 68 -5.61 1.21 -11.15
N TYR A 69 -4.88 1.94 -12.02
CA TYR A 69 -3.42 1.82 -12.12
C TYR A 69 -2.70 2.21 -10.83
N LYS A 70 -3.10 3.31 -10.17
CA LYS A 70 -2.56 3.71 -8.87
C LYS A 70 -2.77 2.63 -7.81
N GLN A 71 -3.89 1.92 -7.84
CA GLN A 71 -4.17 0.81 -6.93
C GLN A 71 -3.33 -0.43 -7.26
N ALA A 72 -3.20 -0.80 -8.54
CA ALA A 72 -2.30 -1.87 -8.98
C ALA A 72 -0.85 -1.62 -8.52
N ARG A 73 -0.33 -0.40 -8.72
CA ARG A 73 1.02 -0.03 -8.26
C ARG A 73 1.18 -0.08 -6.74
N ARG A 74 0.16 0.31 -5.97
CA ARG A 74 0.15 0.21 -4.50
C ARG A 74 0.21 -1.26 -4.05
N LEU A 75 -0.59 -2.12 -4.67
CA LEU A 75 -0.67 -3.54 -4.34
C LEU A 75 0.59 -4.30 -4.76
N GLU A 76 1.18 -4.00 -5.91
CA GLU A 76 2.47 -4.57 -6.31
C GLU A 76 3.59 -4.20 -5.33
N ARG A 77 3.68 -2.93 -4.92
CA ARG A 77 4.67 -2.47 -3.94
C ARG A 77 4.51 -3.24 -2.62
N ARG A 78 3.26 -3.37 -2.13
CA ARG A 78 2.92 -4.18 -0.94
C ARG A 78 3.32 -5.65 -1.11
N ARG A 79 3.04 -6.26 -2.28
CA ARG A 79 3.38 -7.66 -2.58
C ARG A 79 4.89 -7.91 -2.62
N ARG A 80 5.68 -6.94 -3.08
CA ARG A 80 7.15 -7.00 -3.13
C ARG A 80 7.81 -6.84 -1.75
N GLY A 81 7.05 -6.53 -0.70
CA GLY A 81 7.61 -6.18 0.62
C GLY A 81 8.29 -4.80 0.65
N GLU A 82 8.18 -4.02 -0.42
CA GLU A 82 8.66 -2.64 -0.46
C GLU A 82 7.76 -1.80 0.45
N ALA A 83 8.29 -1.36 1.60
CA ALA A 83 7.67 -0.25 2.32
C ALA A 83 7.53 0.94 1.35
N VAL A 84 6.40 1.64 1.39
CA VAL A 84 6.34 2.98 0.80
C VAL A 84 7.41 3.78 1.53
N PRO A 85 8.47 4.28 0.88
CA PRO A 85 9.37 5.21 1.56
C PRO A 85 8.49 6.37 1.99
N ALA A 86 8.50 6.69 3.28
CA ALA A 86 7.83 7.90 3.78
C ALA A 86 8.27 9.05 2.86
N ALA A 87 7.28 9.82 2.37
CA ALA A 87 7.58 10.98 1.54
C ALA A 87 8.65 11.80 2.27
N PRO A 88 9.73 12.24 1.60
CA PRO A 88 10.93 12.71 2.27
C PRO A 88 10.54 13.81 3.26
N GLU A 89 10.58 13.48 4.55
CA GLU A 89 10.30 14.44 5.60
C GLU A 89 11.35 15.53 5.46
N THR A 90 10.92 16.70 5.04
CA THR A 90 11.81 17.83 4.80
C THR A 90 12.51 18.12 6.13
N PRO A 91 13.85 18.02 6.22
CA PRO A 91 14.57 18.26 7.47
C PRO A 91 14.60 19.78 7.72
N GLY A 92 13.43 20.30 8.11
CA GLY A 92 12.99 21.66 7.81
C GLY A 92 12.57 22.48 9.03
N ARG A 93 12.85 22.02 10.27
CA ARG A 93 12.94 22.91 11.43
C ARG A 93 13.77 22.32 12.56
N ARG A 94 14.89 22.98 12.88
CA ARG A 94 15.69 22.71 14.08
C ARG A 94 15.08 23.36 15.32
N ALA A 95 15.34 22.72 16.47
CA ALA A 95 15.54 23.29 17.81
C ALA A 95 14.36 24.00 18.52
N GLY A 96 14.21 23.70 19.81
CA GLY A 96 13.27 24.40 20.71
C GLY A 96 13.03 23.69 22.05
N CYS A 97 14.03 23.73 22.93
CA CYS A 97 14.00 23.61 24.40
C CYS A 97 12.82 22.91 25.12
N GLY A 98 13.14 21.98 26.03
CA GLY A 98 12.19 21.46 27.04
C GLY A 98 12.77 20.31 27.86
N GLY A 99 13.69 20.61 28.80
CA GLY A 99 14.26 19.58 29.68
C GLY A 99 13.50 19.46 31.01
N ALA A 100 13.34 18.23 31.52
CA ALA A 100 13.11 17.93 32.93
C ALA A 100 13.20 16.40 33.19
N ALA A 101 14.01 15.99 34.18
CA ALA A 101 14.00 14.67 34.86
C ALA A 101 14.27 13.43 33.96
N ALA A 102 14.85 12.30 34.40
CA ALA A 102 15.43 11.84 35.66
C ALA A 102 16.57 10.82 35.31
N LEU A 103 17.28 10.10 36.18
CA LEU A 103 17.21 9.83 37.61
C LEU A 103 18.59 10.00 38.30
N ALA A 104 18.68 9.60 39.56
CA ALA A 104 19.86 9.65 40.43
C ALA A 104 20.88 8.53 40.24
N ALA A 105 22.15 8.85 40.52
CA ALA A 105 23.15 7.90 41.02
C ALA A 105 23.88 8.54 42.23
N ILE A 106 23.36 8.32 43.44
CA ILE A 106 23.98 8.78 44.68
C ILE A 106 25.05 7.75 45.11
N GLY A 107 26.31 8.16 45.06
CA GLY A 107 27.43 7.36 45.56
C GLY A 107 28.74 8.13 45.46
N LEU A 108 29.60 7.99 46.48
CA LEU A 108 30.97 8.53 46.53
C LEU A 108 31.16 10.03 46.80
N LEU A 109 30.21 10.72 47.47
CA LEU A 109 30.50 12.02 48.08
C LEU A 109 31.51 11.93 49.26
N GLY A 110 31.87 10.72 49.70
CA GLY A 110 32.79 10.46 50.82
C GLY A 110 34.28 10.41 50.47
N LEU A 111 34.67 10.38 49.18
CA LEU A 111 36.08 10.23 48.79
C LEU A 111 36.77 11.58 48.47
N TRP A 112 36.01 12.66 48.31
CA TRP A 112 36.54 13.96 47.84
C TRP A 112 37.08 14.86 48.96
N LEU A 113 36.89 14.51 50.23
CA LEU A 113 37.38 15.29 51.39
C LEU A 113 38.74 14.83 51.95
N ALA A 114 39.33 13.76 51.40
CA ALA A 114 40.55 13.13 51.94
C ALA A 114 41.85 13.45 51.18
N LEU A 115 41.80 14.30 50.15
CA LEU A 115 42.94 14.61 49.25
C LEU A 115 43.20 16.12 49.11
N ARG A 116 42.78 16.92 50.10
CA ARG A 116 43.11 18.36 50.18
C ARG A 116 43.48 18.78 51.59
N GLY A 117 44.50 18.12 52.12
CA GLY A 117 45.37 18.57 53.22
C GLY A 117 46.80 18.55 52.74
#